data_AF-A0A8E1QYN8-F1
#
_entry.id   AF-A0A8E1QYN8-F1
#
_cell.length_a   1.000
_cell.length_b   1.000
_cell.length_c   1.000
_cell.angle_alpha   90.00
_cell.angle_beta   90.00
_cell.angle_gamma   90.00
#
_symmetry.space_group_name_H-M   'P 1'
#
loop_
_entity.id
_entity.type
_entity.pdbx_description
1 polymer ?
#
loop_
_entity_poly.entity_id
_entity_poly.type
_entity_poly.pdbx_seq_one_letter_code
_entity_poly.pdbx_strand_id
1 'polypeptide(L)'
;MKLYLLIFILLFTLNGCNKGNSILENAKNRNKSEINIIDTTNVIPQLKTLLREYIKTYPQFNNLVLDGDVVLYKENKAMNSDLIYLLGPTSMMKYGEYYVDKRLYPSSYLKIADKLVFISSSNDKLTSQEICKKFYLKHLEIENNKEINNKYFWLVKITNNGSAFVFSKNINDYMIKRVKNQIDGSSILK
;
A
#
# COMPACT_ATOMS: atom_id res chain seq x y z
N MET A 1 -3.08 24.00 -7.60
CA MET A 1 -4.12 23.91 -6.55
C MET A 1 -4.86 22.59 -6.72
N LYS A 2 -4.92 21.82 -5.63
CA LYS A 2 -5.42 20.45 -5.50
C LYS A 2 -6.87 20.47 -4.99
N LEU A 3 -7.78 19.79 -5.68
CA LEU A 3 -9.17 19.42 -5.29
C LEU A 3 -9.83 18.98 -6.62
N TYR A 4 -10.41 17.81 -6.86
CA TYR A 4 -11.08 16.77 -6.10
C TYR A 4 -10.99 15.47 -6.92
N LEU A 5 -10.98 14.30 -6.27
CA LEU A 5 -11.90 13.17 -6.53
C LEU A 5 -11.40 11.90 -5.79
N LEU A 6 -11.62 11.85 -4.49
CA LEU A 6 -11.56 10.60 -3.71
C LEU A 6 -12.72 10.62 -2.71
N ILE A 7 -13.93 10.76 -3.26
CA ILE A 7 -15.19 10.54 -2.55
C ILE A 7 -15.82 9.34 -3.23
N PHE A 8 -15.51 8.13 -2.76
CA PHE A 8 -16.38 6.95 -2.91
C PHE A 8 -15.98 5.80 -1.96
N ILE A 9 -15.61 6.12 -0.71
CA ILE A 9 -15.55 5.13 0.39
C ILE A 9 -16.17 5.77 1.64
N LEU A 10 -17.41 6.23 1.52
CA LEU A 10 -18.16 6.79 2.66
C LEU A 10 -19.65 6.48 2.52
N LEU A 11 -19.98 5.20 2.43
CA LEU A 11 -21.33 4.67 2.60
C LEU A 11 -21.20 3.29 3.21
N PHE A 12 -21.11 3.18 4.54
CA PHE A 12 -21.59 2.03 5.36
C PHE A 12 -21.31 2.26 6.86
N THR A 13 -21.66 3.43 7.38
CA THR A 13 -22.01 3.55 8.79
C THR A 13 -23.32 4.32 8.83
N LEU A 14 -24.28 3.83 9.62
CA LEU A 14 -25.65 4.33 9.78
C LEU A 14 -26.69 3.63 8.90
N ASN A 15 -26.87 2.33 9.12
CA ASN A 15 -28.20 1.74 9.23
C ASN A 15 -28.15 0.60 10.24
N GLY A 16 -28.68 0.86 11.44
CA GLY A 16 -28.72 -0.09 12.55
C GLY A 16 -29.13 0.58 13.85
N CYS A 17 -30.41 0.89 13.99
CA CYS A 17 -31.01 1.22 15.28
C CYS A 17 -31.12 -0.03 16.18
N ASN A 18 -30.97 0.20 17.49
CA ASN A 18 -31.29 -0.65 18.66
C ASN A 18 -30.26 -1.70 19.16
N LYS A 19 -29.28 -1.24 19.95
CA LYS A 19 -29.11 -1.58 21.39
C LYS A 19 -27.89 -0.83 21.96
N GLY A 20 -28.17 0.25 22.70
CA GLY A 20 -27.23 1.31 23.06
C GLY A 20 -26.21 1.06 24.17
N ASN A 21 -25.88 -0.18 24.55
CA ASN A 21 -24.90 -0.43 25.64
C ASN A 21 -23.68 -1.28 25.26
N SER A 22 -23.69 -2.02 24.14
CA SER A 22 -22.54 -2.85 23.74
C SER A 22 -21.54 -2.14 22.82
N ILE A 23 -21.93 -1.03 22.19
CA ILE A 23 -21.07 -0.31 21.23
C ILE A 23 -19.99 0.49 21.96
N LEU A 24 -20.30 1.06 23.13
CA LEU A 24 -19.34 1.81 23.94
C LEU A 24 -18.35 0.91 24.68
N GLU A 25 -18.76 -0.30 25.10
CA GLU A 25 -17.83 -1.29 25.66
C GLU A 25 -16.94 -1.92 24.57
N ASN A 26 -17.48 -2.20 23.39
CA ASN A 26 -16.67 -2.68 22.25
C ASN A 26 -15.72 -1.60 21.69
N ALA A 27 -16.06 -0.32 21.83
CA ALA A 27 -15.15 0.79 21.47
C ALA A 27 -14.01 0.95 22.49
N LYS A 28 -14.21 0.60 23.76
CA LYS A 28 -13.16 0.56 24.79
C LYS A 28 -12.28 -0.69 24.72
N ASN A 29 -12.80 -1.82 24.22
CA ASN A 29 -12.09 -3.10 24.10
C ASN A 29 -11.49 -3.40 22.71
N ARG A 30 -11.64 -2.51 21.72
CA ARG A 30 -10.78 -2.56 20.53
C ARG A 30 -9.38 -2.14 20.94
N ASN A 31 -8.62 -3.16 21.30
CA ASN A 31 -7.20 -3.09 21.54
C ASN A 31 -6.53 -2.18 20.50
N LYS A 32 -5.64 -1.34 21.01
CA LYS A 32 -4.91 -0.25 20.38
C LYS A 32 -3.88 -0.73 19.32
N SER A 33 -4.15 -1.80 18.56
CA SER A 33 -3.09 -2.69 18.07
C SER A 33 -3.14 -3.18 16.61
N GLU A 34 -4.16 -2.91 15.80
CA GLU A 34 -4.25 -3.59 14.50
C GLU A 34 -4.25 -2.63 13.30
N ILE A 35 -3.29 -2.86 12.39
CA ILE A 35 -3.29 -2.30 11.04
C ILE A 35 -4.62 -2.65 10.36
N ASN A 36 -5.13 -1.74 9.54
CA ASN A 36 -6.42 -1.90 8.86
C ASN A 36 -6.41 -3.08 7.88
N ILE A 37 -7.43 -3.95 7.97
CA ILE A 37 -7.63 -5.05 7.04
C ILE A 37 -8.63 -4.62 5.98
N ILE A 38 -8.23 -4.63 4.72
CA ILE A 38 -9.11 -4.34 3.60
C ILE A 38 -9.95 -5.58 3.31
N ASP A 39 -11.27 -5.41 3.35
CA ASP A 39 -12.19 -6.44 2.90
C ASP A 39 -12.02 -6.68 1.40
N THR A 40 -11.58 -7.91 1.07
CA THR A 40 -11.35 -8.31 -0.31
C THR A 40 -12.61 -8.35 -1.16
N THR A 41 -13.81 -8.40 -0.59
CA THR A 41 -15.06 -8.34 -1.37
C THR A 41 -15.12 -7.08 -2.25
N ASN A 42 -14.64 -5.95 -1.70
CA ASN A 42 -14.66 -4.62 -2.32
C ASN A 42 -13.44 -4.32 -3.19
N VAL A 43 -12.46 -5.22 -3.25
CA VAL A 43 -11.30 -5.05 -4.14
C VAL A 43 -11.71 -5.36 -5.58
N ILE A 44 -11.23 -4.55 -6.53
CA ILE A 44 -11.53 -4.74 -7.96
C ILE A 44 -11.10 -6.16 -8.43
N PRO A 45 -11.96 -6.92 -9.14
CA PRO A 45 -11.67 -8.30 -9.52
C PRO A 45 -10.36 -8.46 -10.30
N GLN A 46 -10.05 -7.53 -11.21
CA GLN A 46 -8.84 -7.55 -12.02
C GLN A 46 -7.58 -7.47 -11.15
N LEU A 47 -7.60 -6.69 -10.08
CA LEU A 47 -6.46 -6.62 -9.15
C LEU A 47 -6.30 -7.94 -8.39
N LYS A 48 -7.38 -8.59 -7.98
CA LYS A 48 -7.29 -9.93 -7.36
C LYS A 48 -6.68 -10.93 -8.31
N THR A 49 -7.10 -10.95 -9.57
CA THR A 49 -6.56 -11.84 -10.60
C THR A 49 -5.07 -11.59 -10.81
N LEU A 50 -4.66 -10.32 -10.93
CA LEU A 50 -3.26 -9.94 -11.07
C LEU A 50 -2.42 -10.36 -9.86
N LEU A 51 -2.91 -10.12 -8.63
CA LEU A 51 -2.21 -10.54 -7.41
C LEU A 51 -2.07 -12.06 -7.33
N ARG A 52 -3.09 -12.82 -7.75
CA ARG A 52 -3.01 -14.29 -7.85
C ARG A 52 -2.00 -14.74 -8.90
N GLU A 53 -1.89 -14.05 -10.04
CA GLU A 53 -0.87 -14.32 -11.06
C GLU A 53 0.54 -14.09 -10.50
N TYR A 54 0.75 -12.98 -9.80
CA TYR A 54 2.02 -12.68 -9.14
C TYR A 54 2.38 -13.77 -8.12
N ILE A 55 1.44 -14.15 -7.24
CA ILE A 55 1.64 -15.20 -6.22
C ILE A 55 2.00 -16.54 -6.86
N LYS A 56 1.35 -16.90 -7.98
CA LYS A 56 1.71 -18.12 -8.73
C LYS A 56 3.11 -18.05 -9.34
N THR A 57 3.56 -16.86 -9.74
CA THR A 57 4.88 -16.66 -10.34
C THR A 57 5.99 -16.71 -9.28
N TYR A 58 5.74 -16.18 -8.09
CA TYR A 58 6.71 -16.14 -6.98
C TYR A 58 6.12 -16.71 -5.68
N PRO A 59 5.86 -18.03 -5.63
CA PRO A 59 5.20 -18.66 -4.49
C PRO A 59 6.01 -18.60 -3.19
N GLN A 60 7.33 -18.38 -3.28
CA GLN A 60 8.25 -18.34 -2.13
C GLN A 60 7.99 -17.16 -1.19
N PHE A 61 7.41 -16.06 -1.68
CA PHE A 61 7.14 -14.89 -0.85
C PHE A 61 5.79 -15.03 -0.14
N ASN A 62 5.76 -14.80 1.17
CA ASN A 62 4.52 -14.85 1.97
C ASN A 62 3.87 -13.48 2.14
N ASN A 63 4.67 -12.42 2.12
CA ASN A 63 4.28 -11.05 2.37
C ASN A 63 4.69 -10.14 1.21
N LEU A 64 3.71 -9.47 0.63
CA LEU A 64 3.87 -8.63 -0.55
C LEU A 64 3.53 -7.18 -0.22
N VAL A 65 3.99 -6.27 -1.06
CA VAL A 65 3.64 -4.86 -1.00
C VAL A 65 3.23 -4.36 -2.38
N LEU A 66 2.14 -3.61 -2.42
CA LEU A 66 1.70 -2.82 -3.56
C LEU A 66 1.91 -1.34 -3.23
N ASP A 67 2.91 -0.77 -3.88
CA ASP A 67 3.47 0.53 -3.56
C ASP A 67 3.03 1.57 -4.60
N GLY A 68 2.19 2.52 -4.20
CA GLY A 68 1.61 3.56 -5.08
C GLY A 68 2.37 4.88 -5.20
N ASP A 69 3.50 5.06 -4.51
CA ASP A 69 4.24 6.35 -4.51
C ASP A 69 5.48 6.32 -5.41
N VAL A 70 5.33 5.79 -6.63
CA VAL A 70 6.42 5.63 -7.58
C VAL A 70 6.32 6.61 -8.76
N VAL A 71 7.45 7.23 -9.10
CA VAL A 71 7.64 8.04 -10.31
C VAL A 71 8.54 7.26 -11.26
N LEU A 72 8.06 7.00 -12.46
CA LEU A 72 8.87 6.32 -13.47
C LEU A 72 9.60 7.33 -14.35
N TYR A 73 10.85 7.03 -14.64
CA TYR A 73 11.63 7.71 -15.66
C TYR A 73 12.09 6.70 -16.70
N LYS A 74 11.92 7.06 -17.97
CA LYS A 74 12.49 6.35 -19.11
C LYS A 74 13.30 7.34 -19.92
N GLU A 75 14.55 7.00 -20.24
CA GLU A 75 15.46 7.89 -20.99
C GLU A 75 15.55 9.30 -20.37
N ASN A 76 15.66 9.38 -19.05
CA ASN A 76 15.71 10.62 -18.25
C ASN A 76 14.45 11.51 -18.32
N LYS A 77 13.36 11.05 -18.94
CA LYS A 77 12.08 11.76 -18.96
C LYS A 77 11.13 11.16 -17.95
N ALA A 78 10.53 12.02 -17.12
CA ALA A 78 9.46 11.61 -16.23
C ALA A 78 8.28 11.13 -17.06
N MET A 79 7.82 9.91 -16.79
CA MET A 79 6.59 9.40 -17.37
C MET A 79 5.42 9.88 -16.53
N ASN A 80 4.29 10.18 -17.16
CA ASN A 80 3.05 10.28 -16.42
C ASN A 80 2.72 8.87 -15.88
N SER A 81 3.07 8.66 -14.61
CA SER A 81 2.93 7.40 -13.90
C SER A 81 1.75 7.41 -12.94
N ASP A 82 0.76 8.27 -13.20
CA ASP A 82 -0.48 8.28 -12.44
C ASP A 82 -1.04 6.85 -12.38
N LEU A 83 -1.26 6.40 -11.15
CA LEU A 83 -1.81 5.09 -10.83
C LEU A 83 -0.95 3.90 -11.27
N ILE A 84 0.36 4.10 -11.40
CA ILE A 84 1.32 3.00 -11.48
C ILE A 84 1.80 2.67 -10.08
N TYR A 85 1.80 1.38 -9.78
CA TYR A 85 2.19 0.78 -8.53
C TYR A 85 3.34 -0.17 -8.75
N LEU A 86 4.23 -0.28 -7.77
CA LEU A 86 5.24 -1.31 -7.73
C LEU A 86 4.76 -2.46 -6.84
N LEU A 87 4.57 -3.63 -7.44
CA LEU A 87 4.23 -4.87 -6.75
C LEU A 87 5.50 -5.69 -6.52
N GLY A 88 5.72 -6.15 -5.29
CA GLY A 88 6.87 -6.99 -4.97
C GLY A 88 6.82 -7.60 -3.57
N PRO A 89 7.87 -8.33 -3.16
CA PRO A 89 8.02 -8.75 -1.77
C PRO A 89 8.19 -7.54 -0.85
N THR A 90 7.75 -7.67 0.40
CA THR A 90 8.03 -6.67 1.43
C THR A 90 9.53 -6.55 1.65
N SER A 91 10.03 -5.31 1.67
CA SER A 91 11.45 -5.02 1.86
C SER A 91 11.69 -3.72 2.61
N MET A 92 12.88 -3.61 3.21
CA MET A 92 13.37 -2.37 3.86
C MET A 92 13.75 -1.28 2.87
N MET A 93 14.08 -1.62 1.62
CA MET A 93 14.45 -0.65 0.58
C MET A 93 13.39 0.45 0.38
N LYS A 94 12.13 0.18 0.71
CA LYS A 94 11.02 1.11 0.52
C LYS A 94 10.67 1.93 1.77
N TYR A 95 11.13 1.53 2.96
CA TYR A 95 10.72 2.13 4.23
C TYR A 95 11.92 2.24 5.19
N GLY A 96 12.31 3.47 5.57
CA GLY A 96 13.41 3.71 6.53
C GLY A 96 14.54 4.61 6.02
N GLU A 97 15.55 4.79 6.88
CA GLU A 97 16.54 5.89 6.93
C GLU A 97 17.51 6.00 5.74
N TYR A 98 17.57 5.00 4.87
CA TYR A 98 18.48 4.99 3.71
C TYR A 98 18.12 5.99 2.61
N TYR A 99 16.90 6.55 2.65
CA TYR A 99 16.46 7.56 1.70
C TYR A 99 16.27 8.89 2.41
N VAL A 100 16.71 9.96 1.75
CA VAL A 100 16.61 11.36 2.20
C VAL A 100 15.19 11.73 2.63
N ASP A 101 14.18 11.04 2.09
CA ASP A 101 12.77 11.19 2.45
C ASP A 101 12.25 9.96 3.22
N LYS A 102 11.94 10.15 4.51
CA LYS A 102 11.32 9.11 5.35
C LYS A 102 9.94 8.73 4.80
N ARG A 103 9.75 7.45 4.50
CA ARG A 103 8.46 6.92 4.06
C ARG A 103 7.63 6.37 5.21
N LEU A 104 6.33 6.56 5.11
CA LEU A 104 5.34 5.95 5.97
C LEU A 104 5.20 4.46 5.67
N TYR A 105 5.09 3.65 6.71
CA TYR A 105 4.76 2.23 6.59
C TYR A 105 3.28 2.07 6.25
N PRO A 106 2.91 1.07 5.44
CA PRO A 106 1.52 0.82 5.04
C PRO A 106 0.62 0.66 6.27
N SER A 107 -0.49 1.40 6.31
CA SER A 107 -1.48 1.30 7.38
C SER A 107 -2.63 0.35 7.05
N SER A 108 -2.60 -0.27 5.87
CA SER A 108 -3.59 -1.23 5.41
C SER A 108 -2.96 -2.43 4.71
N TYR A 109 -3.61 -3.58 4.81
CA TYR A 109 -3.27 -4.77 4.03
C TYR A 109 -4.52 -5.55 3.64
N LEU A 110 -4.39 -6.45 2.68
CA LEU A 110 -5.40 -7.44 2.32
C LEU A 110 -4.80 -8.84 2.32
N LYS A 111 -5.65 -9.87 2.42
CA LYS A 111 -5.23 -11.28 2.36
C LYS A 111 -5.75 -11.93 1.08
N ILE A 112 -4.85 -12.43 0.22
CA ILE A 112 -5.22 -13.17 -1.01
C ILE A 112 -4.41 -14.45 -1.09
N ALA A 113 -5.08 -15.58 -1.29
CA ALA A 113 -4.45 -16.90 -1.40
C ALA A 113 -3.45 -17.18 -0.25
N ASP A 114 -3.88 -16.85 0.98
CA ASP A 114 -3.09 -16.96 2.21
C ASP A 114 -1.83 -16.09 2.31
N LYS A 115 -1.64 -15.17 1.37
CA LYS A 115 -0.56 -14.18 1.37
C LYS A 115 -1.07 -12.83 1.87
N LEU A 116 -0.23 -12.12 2.62
CA LEU A 116 -0.48 -10.74 3.01
C LEU A 116 -0.02 -9.81 1.89
N VAL A 117 -0.83 -8.82 1.54
CA VAL A 117 -0.48 -7.78 0.57
C VAL A 117 -0.69 -6.43 1.23
N PHE A 118 0.40 -5.79 1.62
CA PHE A 118 0.42 -4.44 2.18
C PHE A 118 0.15 -3.41 1.07
N ILE A 119 -0.69 -2.42 1.37
CA ILE A 119 -1.08 -1.40 0.39
C ILE A 119 -0.59 -0.05 0.89
N SER A 120 0.37 0.55 0.19
CA SER A 120 0.77 1.93 0.48
C SER A 120 -0.24 2.91 -0.08
N SER A 121 -0.58 3.92 0.69
CA SER A 121 -1.53 4.95 0.29
C SER A 121 -1.28 6.26 1.01
N SER A 122 -1.91 7.33 0.51
CA SER A 122 -1.93 8.62 1.21
C SER A 122 -2.56 8.57 2.61
N ASN A 123 -3.32 7.51 2.93
CA ASN A 123 -3.97 7.35 4.23
C ASN A 123 -2.99 6.88 5.31
N ASP A 124 -1.81 6.39 4.95
CA ASP A 124 -0.79 5.93 5.89
C ASP A 124 -0.40 7.06 6.88
N LYS A 125 -0.52 8.33 6.46
CA LYS A 125 -0.21 9.51 7.30
C LYS A 125 -1.18 9.72 8.47
N LEU A 126 -2.35 9.09 8.42
CA LEU A 126 -3.42 9.25 9.41
C LEU A 126 -3.36 8.16 10.49
N THR A 127 -2.39 7.24 10.41
CA THR A 127 -2.26 6.11 11.32
C THR A 127 -0.96 6.17 12.11
N SER A 128 -0.95 5.59 13.32
CA SER A 128 0.27 5.50 14.13
C SER A 128 1.38 4.76 13.40
N GLN A 129 2.42 5.50 13.00
CA GLN A 129 3.54 4.98 12.24
C GLN A 129 4.42 4.04 13.05
N GLU A 130 4.44 4.15 14.38
CA GLU A 130 5.14 3.19 15.24
C GLU A 130 4.49 1.80 15.17
N ILE A 131 3.16 1.75 15.21
CA ILE A 131 2.40 0.51 15.06
C ILE A 131 2.57 -0.04 13.65
N CYS A 132 2.43 0.82 12.63
CA CYS A 132 2.56 0.41 11.23
C CYS A 132 3.95 -0.16 10.94
N LYS A 133 5.00 0.53 11.40
CA LYS A 133 6.39 0.08 11.34
C LYS A 133 6.55 -1.28 12.01
N LYS A 134 6.16 -1.40 13.28
CA LYS A 134 6.35 -2.64 14.04
C LYS A 134 5.69 -3.85 13.37
N PHE A 135 4.50 -3.68 12.80
CA PHE A 135 3.79 -4.77 12.14
C PHE A 135 4.39 -5.07 10.76
N TYR A 136 4.71 -4.06 9.94
CA TYR A 136 5.35 -4.29 8.63
C TYR A 136 6.71 -4.99 8.77
N LEU A 137 7.55 -4.56 9.72
CA LEU A 137 8.88 -5.14 9.96
C LEU A 137 8.81 -6.63 10.36
N LYS A 138 7.75 -7.07 11.04
CA LYS A 138 7.54 -8.49 11.36
C LYS A 138 7.23 -9.35 10.14
N HIS A 139 6.86 -8.73 9.02
CA HIS A 139 6.42 -9.39 7.80
C HIS A 139 7.33 -9.03 6.62
N LEU A 140 8.61 -8.78 6.88
CA LEU A 140 9.60 -8.58 5.83
C LEU A 140 9.97 -9.91 5.19
N GLU A 141 9.92 -9.97 3.86
CA GLU A 141 10.52 -11.06 3.09
C GLU A 141 11.99 -10.79 2.81
N ILE A 142 12.37 -9.52 2.62
CA ILE A 142 13.73 -9.12 2.32
C ILE A 142 14.20 -8.10 3.35
N GLU A 143 15.02 -8.57 4.28
CA GLU A 143 15.63 -7.71 5.31
C GLU A 143 16.88 -7.01 4.79
N ASN A 144 17.67 -7.70 3.94
CA ASN A 144 18.92 -7.20 3.41
C ASN A 144 18.78 -6.68 1.98
N ASN A 145 19.09 -5.39 1.78
CA ASN A 145 18.98 -4.76 0.46
C ASN A 145 19.85 -5.43 -0.62
N LYS A 146 20.94 -6.13 -0.24
CA LYS A 146 21.79 -6.88 -1.19
C LYS A 146 21.08 -8.08 -1.82
N GLU A 147 20.01 -8.58 -1.20
CA GLU A 147 19.23 -9.72 -1.67
C GLU A 147 18.07 -9.29 -2.59
N ILE A 148 17.86 -7.98 -2.74
CA ILE A 148 16.83 -7.43 -3.60
C ILE A 148 17.23 -7.66 -5.05
N ASN A 149 16.43 -8.48 -5.72
CA ASN A 149 16.53 -8.68 -7.15
C ASN A 149 15.33 -8.03 -7.85
N ASN A 150 15.62 -7.08 -8.74
CA ASN A 150 14.62 -6.36 -9.53
C ASN A 150 13.68 -7.30 -10.32
N LYS A 151 14.09 -8.53 -10.61
CA LYS A 151 13.26 -9.54 -11.28
C LYS A 151 11.99 -9.93 -10.50
N TYR A 152 11.92 -9.62 -9.20
CA TYR A 152 10.76 -9.93 -8.36
C TYR A 152 9.73 -8.80 -8.33
N PHE A 153 10.00 -7.66 -8.96
CA PHE A 153 9.12 -6.51 -8.91
C PHE A 153 8.40 -6.31 -10.23
N TRP A 154 7.10 -6.08 -10.18
CA TRP A 154 6.27 -5.74 -11.33
C TRP A 154 5.77 -4.31 -11.21
N LEU A 155 5.65 -3.62 -12.33
CA LEU A 155 4.88 -2.39 -12.44
C LEU A 155 3.45 -2.76 -12.81
N VAL A 156 2.50 -2.29 -12.03
CA VAL A 156 1.08 -2.56 -12.16
C VAL A 156 0.37 -1.24 -12.37
N LYS A 157 -0.51 -1.15 -13.36
CA LYS A 157 -1.36 0.03 -13.55
C LYS A 157 -2.77 -0.26 -13.05
N ILE A 158 -3.32 0.62 -12.22
CA ILE A 158 -4.69 0.52 -11.71
C ILE A 158 -5.45 1.78 -12.13
N THR A 159 -6.36 1.69 -13.07
CA THR A 159 -7.05 2.86 -13.62
C THR A 159 -8.22 3.31 -12.74
N ASN A 160 -8.60 4.59 -12.84
CA ASN A 160 -9.74 5.16 -12.09
C ASN A 160 -11.08 4.47 -12.39
N ASN A 161 -11.21 3.82 -13.56
CA ASN A 161 -12.40 3.04 -13.93
C ASN A 161 -12.39 1.61 -13.34
N GLY A 162 -11.45 1.30 -12.43
CA GLY A 162 -11.39 0.02 -11.73
C GLY A 162 -10.76 -1.13 -12.53
N SER A 163 -9.96 -0.84 -13.56
CA SER A 163 -9.17 -1.88 -14.25
C SER A 163 -7.78 -1.99 -13.64
N ALA A 164 -7.20 -3.19 -13.63
CA ALA A 164 -5.83 -3.42 -13.20
C ALA A 164 -5.11 -4.36 -14.17
N PHE A 165 -3.86 -4.04 -14.54
CA PHE A 165 -3.04 -4.86 -15.43
C PHE A 165 -1.55 -4.66 -15.18
N VAL A 166 -0.75 -5.63 -15.61
CA VAL A 166 0.71 -5.56 -15.52
C VAL A 166 1.22 -4.61 -16.60
N PHE A 167 1.83 -3.51 -16.17
CA PHE A 167 2.47 -2.53 -17.05
C PHE A 167 3.86 -3.01 -17.51
N SER A 168 4.63 -3.60 -16.58
CA SER A 168 5.90 -4.27 -16.91
C SER A 168 6.25 -5.32 -15.84
N LYS A 169 6.82 -6.45 -16.25
CA LYS A 169 7.43 -7.44 -15.35
C LYS A 169 8.94 -7.22 -15.18
N ASN A 170 9.53 -6.31 -15.96
CA ASN A 170 10.94 -5.94 -15.90
C ASN A 170 11.05 -4.47 -15.53
N ILE A 171 11.48 -4.20 -14.30
CA ILE A 171 11.65 -2.83 -13.83
C ILE A 171 13.01 -2.22 -14.17
N ASN A 172 13.96 -3.00 -14.69
CA ASN A 172 15.30 -2.50 -15.04
C ASN A 172 15.26 -1.47 -16.18
N ASP A 173 14.21 -1.51 -16.99
CA ASP A 173 14.02 -0.59 -18.12
C ASP A 173 13.58 0.81 -17.65
N TYR A 174 13.33 0.97 -16.34
CA TYR A 174 12.82 2.20 -15.74
C TYR A 174 13.69 2.65 -14.58
N MET A 175 14.09 3.92 -14.59
CA MET A 175 14.58 4.54 -13.37
C MET A 175 13.36 4.89 -12.50
N ILE A 176 13.20 4.17 -11.39
CA ILE A 176 12.11 4.39 -10.44
C ILE A 176 12.58 5.39 -9.39
N LYS A 177 12.11 6.64 -9.49
CA LYS A 177 12.21 7.63 -8.41
C LYS A 177 10.94 7.59 -7.55
N ARG A 178 10.99 8.21 -6.39
CA ARG A 178 9.92 8.14 -5.38
C ARG A 178 9.31 9.50 -5.18
N VAL A 179 8.00 9.56 -4.97
CA VAL A 179 7.32 10.83 -4.63
C VAL A 179 7.57 11.14 -3.16
N LYS A 180 7.97 12.39 -2.86
CA LYS A 180 8.13 12.86 -1.49
C LYS A 180 6.74 13.07 -0.87
N ASN A 181 6.30 12.12 -0.03
CA ASN A 181 5.17 12.34 0.85
C ASN A 181 5.62 13.21 2.02
N GLN A 182 5.67 14.53 1.82
CA GLN A 182 5.96 15.49 2.88
C GLN A 182 4.86 15.37 3.96
N ILE A 183 5.25 15.00 5.17
CA ILE A 183 4.53 15.42 6.37
C ILE A 183 4.84 16.91 6.50
N ASP A 184 3.96 17.77 6.01
CA ASP A 184 4.03 19.17 6.38
C ASP A 184 3.39 19.32 7.76
N GLY A 185 4.20 19.09 8.80
CA GLY A 185 3.82 19.26 10.21
C GLY A 185 3.45 20.70 10.59
N SER A 186 3.53 21.65 9.65
CA SER A 186 3.10 23.04 9.85
C SER A 186 1.61 23.28 9.63
N SER A 187 0.85 22.29 9.14
CA SER A 187 -0.57 22.45 8.78
C SER A 187 -1.58 21.90 9.80
N ILE A 188 -1.12 21.36 10.94
CA ILE A 188 -2.00 20.81 11.99
C ILE A 188 -2.15 21.76 13.20
N LEU A 189 -1.47 22.92 13.18
CA LEU A 189 -1.64 23.96 14.19
C LEU A 189 -1.75 25.34 13.54
N LYS A 190 -2.96 25.66 13.08
CA LYS A 190 -3.49 27.04 13.06
C LYS A 190 -4.96 27.00 13.43
#